data_AF-A0A0R3W2T9-F1
#
_entry.id   AF-A0A0R3W2T9-F1
#
_cell.length_a   1.000
_cell.length_b   1.000
_cell.length_c   1.000
_cell.angle_alpha   90.00
_cell.angle_beta   90.00
_cell.angle_gamma   90.00
#
_symmetry.space_group_name_H-M   'P 1'
#
loop_
_entity.id
_entity.type
_entity.pdbx_description
1 polymer ?
#
loop_
_entity_poly.entity_id
_entity_poly.type
_entity_poly.pdbx_seq_one_letter_code
_entity_poly.pdbx_strand_id
1 'polypeptide(L)'
;MGTSEIWVQYTLRQGANKFRYAFTITTYLLGVFVFATIVGQVGNIINNRNAARLSFENLLDNAKSYMSTHHVPQRLRNRVLRWYDYAWERRRLFGENDLNCLGHLPEKLKTELALHVHLETLKKVTIFHECRPEFLHDLVLKMRPYIFTPGDLICRKGEVAREMFIIADGVLEVIGKAGIVLKRLEAGDFFGEIGILCINGGGNKRTADVRAVGYAELFVLSREDVLSALADHPDAHTIIMEHATQRLMESKSREDAQFPQKSVQSCTFTYESNSSYIVPNRCGLDMLKLKYTLPRATDIYCVFDRKTQEQMAWCTV
;
A
#
# COMPACT_ATOMS: atom_id res chain seq x y z
N MET A 1 100.87 22.14 -7.02
CA MET A 1 99.66 22.66 -6.35
C MET A 1 98.35 22.42 -7.13
N GLY A 2 98.35 22.12 -8.43
CA GLY A 2 97.11 22.10 -9.23
C GLY A 2 96.31 20.80 -9.33
N THR A 3 96.78 19.64 -8.86
CA THR A 3 96.05 18.37 -9.06
C THR A 3 95.06 18.06 -7.94
N SER A 4 95.34 18.40 -6.68
CA SER A 4 94.44 18.19 -5.55
C SER A 4 93.19 19.06 -5.61
N GLU A 5 93.30 20.31 -6.08
CA GLU A 5 92.17 21.23 -6.21
C GLU A 5 91.19 20.80 -7.33
N ILE A 6 91.69 20.21 -8.42
CA ILE A 6 90.86 19.69 -9.52
C ILE A 6 90.06 18.47 -9.07
N TRP A 7 90.68 17.52 -8.32
CA TRP A 7 89.97 16.36 -7.78
C TRP A 7 88.93 16.76 -6.72
N VAL A 8 89.20 17.78 -5.89
CA VAL A 8 88.24 18.35 -4.94
C VAL A 8 87.08 19.05 -5.66
N GLN A 9 87.34 19.83 -6.71
CA GLN A 9 86.26 20.42 -7.53
C GLN A 9 85.44 19.38 -8.30
N TYR A 10 86.06 18.30 -8.81
CA TYR A 10 85.36 17.22 -9.48
C TYR A 10 84.49 16.40 -8.51
N THR A 11 84.99 16.12 -7.30
CA THR A 11 84.21 15.42 -6.26
C THR A 11 83.10 16.29 -5.67
N LEU A 12 83.32 17.59 -5.48
CA LEU A 12 82.28 18.54 -5.09
C LEU A 12 81.20 18.69 -6.18
N ARG A 13 81.57 18.74 -7.46
CA ARG A 13 80.63 18.79 -8.60
C ARG A 13 79.87 17.47 -8.80
N GLN A 14 80.52 16.33 -8.59
CA GLN A 14 79.88 15.00 -8.55
C GLN A 14 78.91 14.87 -7.37
N GLY A 15 79.27 15.40 -6.19
CA GLY A 15 78.39 15.47 -5.01
C GLY A 15 77.16 16.33 -5.25
N ALA A 16 77.32 17.50 -5.89
CA ALA A 16 76.21 18.37 -6.27
C ALA A 16 75.25 17.72 -7.28
N ASN A 17 75.77 16.98 -8.27
CA ASN A 17 74.93 16.25 -9.22
C ASN A 17 74.18 15.09 -8.56
N LYS A 18 74.84 14.31 -7.69
CA LYS A 18 74.21 13.25 -6.90
C LYS A 18 73.09 13.80 -6.00
N PHE A 19 73.31 14.95 -5.37
CA PHE A 19 72.30 15.65 -4.58
C PHE A 19 71.10 16.10 -5.43
N ARG A 20 71.35 16.65 -6.62
CA ARG A 20 70.29 17.06 -7.57
C ARG A 20 69.44 15.87 -8.03
N TYR A 21 70.06 14.73 -8.35
CA TYR A 21 69.33 13.52 -8.71
C TYR A 21 68.51 12.97 -7.53
N ALA A 22 69.09 12.92 -6.32
CA ALA A 22 68.37 12.48 -5.13
C ALA A 22 67.16 13.37 -4.81
N PHE A 23 67.31 14.69 -4.87
CA PHE A 23 66.22 15.64 -4.67
C PHE A 23 65.11 15.49 -5.73
N THR A 24 65.48 15.30 -7.00
CA THR A 24 64.52 15.11 -8.10
C THR A 24 63.73 13.80 -7.94
N ILE A 25 64.40 12.71 -7.54
CA ILE A 25 63.73 11.42 -7.29
C ILE A 25 62.76 11.53 -6.10
N THR A 26 63.18 12.15 -4.99
CA THR A 26 62.33 12.31 -3.81
C THR A 26 61.10 13.16 -4.09
N THR A 27 61.27 14.29 -4.80
CA THR A 27 60.14 15.16 -5.17
C THR A 27 59.19 14.49 -6.16
N TYR A 28 59.70 13.70 -7.11
CA TYR A 28 58.88 12.92 -8.02
C TYR A 28 58.08 11.84 -7.28
N LEU A 29 58.71 11.10 -6.38
CA LEU A 29 58.03 10.09 -5.55
C LEU A 29 56.95 10.72 -4.66
N LEU A 30 57.23 11.88 -4.05
CA LEU A 30 56.25 12.62 -3.28
C LEU A 30 55.08 13.10 -4.14
N GLY A 31 55.34 13.59 -5.35
CA GLY A 31 54.32 14.02 -6.30
C GLY A 31 53.41 12.87 -6.73
N VAL A 32 53.99 11.71 -7.06
CA VAL A 32 53.22 10.49 -7.42
C VAL A 32 52.38 10.02 -6.23
N PHE A 33 52.93 10.07 -5.01
CA PHE A 33 52.18 9.70 -3.80
C PHE A 33 50.99 10.62 -3.54
N VAL A 34 51.17 11.94 -3.66
CA VAL A 34 50.07 12.92 -3.51
C VAL A 34 49.02 12.72 -4.61
N PHE A 35 49.43 12.50 -5.85
CA PHE A 35 48.49 12.24 -6.95
C PHE A 35 47.68 10.95 -6.71
N ALA A 36 48.33 9.86 -6.31
CA ALA A 36 47.67 8.59 -6.03
C ALA A 36 46.65 8.71 -4.88
N THR A 37 46.98 9.44 -3.81
CA THR A 37 46.05 9.65 -2.69
C THR A 37 44.85 10.49 -3.11
N ILE A 38 45.03 11.56 -3.90
CA ILE A 38 43.92 12.38 -4.41
C ILE A 38 42.96 11.53 -5.24
N VAL A 39 43.46 10.73 -6.19
CA VAL A 39 42.62 9.86 -7.03
C VAL A 39 41.87 8.83 -6.17
N GLY A 40 42.53 8.22 -5.18
CA GLY A 40 41.89 7.29 -4.25
C GLY A 40 40.76 7.95 -3.43
N GLN A 41 40.99 9.17 -2.92
CA GLN A 41 39.99 9.90 -2.15
C GLN A 41 38.79 10.34 -3.01
N VAL A 42 39.04 10.81 -4.23
CA VAL A 42 37.95 11.16 -5.17
C VAL A 42 37.12 9.92 -5.50
N GLY A 43 37.76 8.77 -5.74
CA GLY A 43 37.06 7.50 -5.94
C GLY A 43 36.19 7.10 -4.74
N ASN A 44 36.72 7.23 -3.52
CA ASN A 44 35.96 6.95 -2.30
C ASN A 44 34.77 7.89 -2.12
N ILE A 45 34.93 9.19 -2.39
CA ILE A 45 33.84 10.17 -2.27
C ILE A 45 32.72 9.86 -3.26
N ILE A 46 33.04 9.52 -4.51
CA ILE A 46 32.07 9.18 -5.55
C ILE A 46 31.32 7.90 -5.16
N ASN A 47 32.03 6.84 -4.78
CA ASN A 47 31.42 5.57 -4.39
C ASN A 47 30.55 5.71 -3.14
N ASN A 48 31.01 6.47 -2.13
CA ASN A 48 30.28 6.62 -0.87
C ASN A 48 29.03 7.51 -1.03
N ARG A 49 29.11 8.61 -1.79
CA ARG A 49 27.94 9.47 -2.04
C ARG A 49 26.86 8.77 -2.86
N ASN A 50 27.25 7.90 -3.79
CA ASN A 50 26.30 7.21 -4.66
C ASN A 50 25.95 5.80 -4.17
N ALA A 51 26.41 5.38 -2.98
CA ALA A 51 26.20 4.01 -2.49
C ALA A 51 24.72 3.62 -2.44
N ALA A 52 23.84 4.51 -1.94
CA ALA A 52 22.40 4.27 -1.87
C ALA A 52 21.73 4.23 -3.26
N ARG A 53 22.24 5.01 -4.22
CA ARG A 53 21.73 5.02 -5.59
C ARG A 53 22.14 3.75 -6.33
N LEU A 54 23.40 3.34 -6.18
CA LEU A 54 23.93 2.12 -6.76
C LEU A 54 23.22 0.87 -6.23
N SER A 55 22.92 0.81 -4.93
CA SER A 55 22.17 -0.30 -4.35
C SER A 55 20.73 -0.38 -4.89
N PHE A 56 20.07 0.76 -5.07
CA PHE A 56 18.76 0.83 -5.70
C PHE A 56 18.78 0.37 -7.17
N GLU A 57 19.76 0.85 -7.94
CA GLU A 57 19.91 0.46 -9.35
C GLU A 57 20.12 -1.05 -9.48
N ASN A 58 20.96 -1.63 -8.63
CA ASN A 58 21.14 -3.08 -8.57
C ASN A 58 19.83 -3.83 -8.25
N LEU A 59 19.02 -3.34 -7.29
CA LEU A 59 17.73 -3.95 -6.97
C LEU A 59 16.75 -3.86 -8.15
N LEU A 60 16.68 -2.69 -8.78
CA LEU A 60 15.80 -2.46 -9.93
C LEU A 60 16.20 -3.34 -11.13
N ASP A 61 17.48 -3.51 -11.38
CA ASP A 61 17.98 -4.37 -12.46
C ASP A 61 17.75 -5.86 -12.17
N ASN A 62 17.87 -6.29 -10.92
CA ASN A 62 17.44 -7.62 -10.49
C ASN A 62 15.95 -7.84 -10.74
N ALA A 63 15.10 -6.88 -10.38
CA ALA A 63 13.66 -6.96 -10.64
C ALA A 63 13.34 -7.01 -12.14
N LYS A 64 14.01 -6.19 -12.97
CA LYS A 64 13.86 -6.23 -14.44
C LYS A 64 14.28 -7.58 -15.01
N SER A 65 15.42 -8.12 -14.56
CA SER A 65 15.92 -9.42 -15.01
C SER A 65 14.95 -10.54 -14.65
N TYR A 66 14.41 -10.53 -13.43
CA TYR A 66 13.37 -11.48 -12.99
C TYR A 66 12.12 -11.40 -13.88
N MET A 67 11.61 -10.19 -14.13
CA MET A 67 10.43 -10.00 -14.99
C MET A 67 10.67 -10.42 -16.44
N SER A 68 11.90 -10.24 -16.96
CA SER A 68 12.28 -10.69 -18.29
C SER A 68 12.35 -12.20 -18.38
N THR A 69 12.99 -12.85 -17.40
CA THR A 69 13.17 -14.30 -17.32
C THR A 69 11.82 -15.02 -17.26
N HIS A 70 10.88 -14.50 -16.46
CA HIS A 70 9.55 -15.06 -16.29
C HIS A 70 8.52 -14.56 -17.32
N HIS A 71 8.94 -13.85 -18.37
CA HIS A 71 8.07 -13.37 -19.45
C HIS A 71 6.84 -12.60 -18.95
N VAL A 72 7.03 -11.77 -17.93
CA VAL A 72 5.94 -11.00 -17.30
C VAL A 72 5.34 -10.02 -18.32
N PRO A 73 4.00 -9.94 -18.42
CA PRO A 73 3.33 -9.07 -19.38
C PRO A 73 3.67 -7.59 -19.15
N GLN A 74 3.77 -6.82 -20.25
CA GLN A 74 4.21 -5.43 -20.22
C GLN A 74 3.40 -4.55 -19.26
N ARG A 75 2.09 -4.82 -19.10
CA ARG A 75 1.23 -4.09 -18.16
C ARG A 75 1.70 -4.23 -16.71
N LEU A 76 2.02 -5.44 -16.28
CA LEU A 76 2.50 -5.69 -14.92
C LEU A 76 3.93 -5.17 -14.75
N ARG A 77 4.79 -5.34 -15.76
CA ARG A 77 6.15 -4.80 -15.77
C ARG A 77 6.16 -3.27 -15.56
N ASN A 78 5.36 -2.55 -16.33
CA ASN A 78 5.26 -1.09 -16.21
C ASN A 78 4.73 -0.68 -14.83
N ARG A 79 3.80 -1.43 -14.25
CA ARG A 79 3.26 -1.16 -12.90
C ARG A 79 4.33 -1.37 -11.82
N VAL A 80 5.13 -2.42 -11.91
CA VAL A 80 6.25 -2.67 -10.99
C VAL A 80 7.31 -1.57 -11.09
N LEU A 81 7.73 -1.20 -12.31
CA LEU A 81 8.72 -0.13 -12.51
C LEU A 81 8.24 1.21 -11.94
N ARG A 82 6.98 1.57 -12.23
CA ARG A 82 6.34 2.78 -11.68
C ARG A 82 6.24 2.79 -10.15
N TRP A 83 6.11 1.63 -9.52
CA TRP A 83 6.15 1.53 -8.06
C TRP A 83 7.55 1.77 -7.53
N TYR A 84 8.59 1.19 -8.16
CA TYR A 84 9.99 1.44 -7.78
C TYR A 84 10.39 2.91 -7.96
N ASP A 85 10.00 3.55 -9.06
CA ASP A 85 10.26 4.97 -9.31
C ASP A 85 9.63 5.84 -8.21
N TYR A 86 8.35 5.62 -7.90
CA TYR A 86 7.64 6.35 -6.85
C TYR A 86 8.28 6.10 -5.47
N ALA A 87 8.62 4.86 -5.16
CA ALA A 87 9.20 4.52 -3.87
C ALA A 87 10.61 5.09 -3.66
N TRP A 88 11.38 5.26 -4.75
CA TRP A 88 12.67 5.94 -4.74
C TRP A 88 12.51 7.44 -4.48
N GLU A 89 11.60 8.11 -5.19
CA GLU A 89 11.33 9.54 -5.02
C GLU A 89 10.90 9.88 -3.58
N ARG A 90 10.12 8.99 -2.96
CA ARG A 90 9.63 9.18 -1.59
C ARG A 90 10.64 8.80 -0.49
N ARG A 91 11.85 8.33 -0.84
CA ARG A 91 12.92 7.89 0.10
C ARG A 91 12.48 6.88 1.18
N ARG A 92 11.47 6.05 0.90
CA ARG A 92 10.85 5.18 1.93
C ARG A 92 11.45 3.78 2.06
N LEU A 93 12.16 3.28 1.04
CA LEU A 93 12.51 1.85 0.97
C LEU A 93 14.01 1.51 1.13
N PHE A 94 14.89 2.50 1.19
CA PHE A 94 16.34 2.27 1.07
C PHE A 94 17.12 2.91 2.21
N GLY A 95 16.95 2.38 3.43
CA GLY A 95 17.91 2.52 4.54
C GLY A 95 18.11 3.92 5.14
N GLU A 96 17.57 4.98 4.56
CA GLU A 96 17.64 6.34 5.14
C GLU A 96 16.61 6.56 6.26
N ASN A 97 15.54 5.77 6.32
CA ASN A 97 14.41 5.96 7.24
C ASN A 97 13.94 4.69 7.98
N ASP A 98 14.61 3.54 7.79
CA ASP A 98 14.21 2.32 8.49
C ASP A 98 14.74 2.36 9.92
N LEU A 99 13.91 2.70 10.92
CA LEU A 99 14.35 2.72 12.32
C LEU A 99 14.94 1.37 12.78
N ASN A 100 14.64 0.26 12.09
CA ASN A 100 15.25 -1.03 12.37
C ASN A 100 16.75 -1.08 12.05
N CYS A 101 17.25 -0.23 11.16
CA CYS A 101 18.70 -0.10 10.92
C CYS A 101 19.41 0.64 12.08
N LEU A 102 18.66 1.33 12.95
CA LEU A 102 19.17 1.91 14.21
C LEU A 102 19.21 0.85 15.32
N GLY A 103 19.77 -0.33 15.04
CA GLY A 103 19.80 -1.48 15.96
C GLY A 103 20.39 -1.16 17.34
N HIS A 104 21.30 -0.18 17.42
CA HIS A 104 21.95 0.27 18.66
C HIS A 104 21.13 1.27 19.50
N LEU A 105 20.04 1.82 18.95
CA LEU A 105 19.26 2.82 19.65
C LEU A 105 18.32 2.15 20.67
N PRO A 106 18.30 2.60 21.94
CA PRO A 106 17.33 2.15 22.94
C PRO A 106 15.89 2.30 22.44
N GLU A 107 15.01 1.37 22.83
CA GLU A 107 13.61 1.34 22.38
C GLU A 107 12.85 2.64 22.65
N LYS A 108 13.06 3.25 23.83
CA LYS A 108 12.46 4.56 24.17
C LYS A 108 12.81 5.65 23.17
N LEU A 109 14.07 5.73 22.75
CA LEU A 109 14.54 6.72 21.78
C LEU A 109 14.05 6.39 20.36
N LYS A 110 13.88 5.11 20.03
CA LYS A 110 13.22 4.71 18.77
C LYS A 110 11.77 5.18 18.74
N THR A 111 11.03 5.00 19.83
CA THR A 111 9.63 5.47 19.92
C THR A 111 9.56 6.98 19.75
N GLU A 112 10.39 7.74 20.46
CA GLU A 112 10.43 9.20 20.36
C GLU A 112 10.78 9.68 18.94
N LEU A 113 11.78 9.05 18.31
CA LEU A 113 12.18 9.38 16.94
C LEU A 113 11.07 9.02 15.94
N ALA A 114 10.49 7.82 16.03
CA ALA A 114 9.41 7.37 15.16
C ALA A 114 8.19 8.29 15.28
N LEU A 115 7.84 8.68 16.51
CA LEU A 115 6.80 9.66 16.76
C LEU A 115 7.13 10.97 16.11
N HIS A 116 8.32 11.53 16.32
CA HIS A 116 8.69 12.82 15.75
C HIS A 116 8.59 12.81 14.21
N VAL A 117 9.06 11.74 13.56
CA VAL A 117 9.03 11.58 12.09
C VAL A 117 7.60 11.47 11.56
N HIS A 118 6.71 10.80 12.28
CA HIS A 118 5.33 10.55 11.83
C HIS A 118 4.30 11.47 12.49
N LEU A 119 4.73 12.39 13.37
CA LEU A 119 3.84 13.15 14.26
C LEU A 119 2.84 13.99 13.47
N GLU A 120 3.30 14.65 12.39
CA GLU A 120 2.44 15.52 11.59
C GLU A 120 1.33 14.75 10.88
N THR A 121 1.62 13.53 10.45
CA THR A 121 0.63 12.66 9.79
C THR A 121 -0.30 12.06 10.82
N LEU A 122 0.22 11.56 11.93
CA LEU A 122 -0.57 10.93 12.99
C LEU A 122 -1.46 11.95 13.71
N LYS A 123 -1.01 13.19 13.88
CA LYS A 123 -1.82 14.32 14.36
C LYS A 123 -2.90 14.78 13.39
N LYS A 124 -2.98 14.28 12.16
CA LYS A 124 -4.11 14.58 11.27
C LYS A 124 -5.20 13.52 11.38
N VAL A 125 -4.90 12.39 12.02
CA VAL A 125 -5.82 11.26 12.05
C VAL A 125 -6.88 11.52 13.11
N THR A 126 -8.13 11.57 12.68
CA THR A 126 -9.29 11.89 13.53
C THR A 126 -9.38 11.02 14.77
N ILE A 127 -9.08 9.72 14.63
CA ILE A 127 -9.11 8.74 15.72
C ILE A 127 -8.14 9.06 16.87
N PHE A 128 -6.97 9.63 16.57
CA PHE A 128 -5.93 9.87 17.56
C PHE A 128 -6.12 11.20 18.29
N HIS A 129 -7.03 12.05 17.81
CA HIS A 129 -7.42 13.27 18.53
C HIS A 129 -8.33 12.99 19.72
N GLU A 130 -9.14 11.93 19.62
CA GLU A 130 -10.09 11.54 20.66
C GLU A 130 -9.45 10.57 21.68
N CYS A 131 -8.38 9.87 21.28
CA CYS A 131 -7.63 8.97 22.14
C CYS A 131 -6.54 9.69 22.95
N ARG A 132 -6.18 9.07 24.08
CA ARG A 132 -4.99 9.45 24.85
C ARG A 132 -3.70 9.30 24.02
N PRO A 133 -2.71 10.21 24.18
CA PRO A 133 -1.47 10.15 23.41
C PRO A 133 -0.70 8.85 23.63
N GLU A 134 -0.77 8.25 24.82
CA GLU A 134 -0.13 6.97 25.16
C GLU A 134 -0.52 5.84 24.20
N PHE A 135 -1.77 5.81 23.73
CA PHE A 135 -2.22 4.84 22.74
C PHE A 135 -1.45 4.96 21.42
N LEU A 136 -1.11 6.19 21.02
CA LEU A 136 -0.31 6.45 19.82
C LEU A 136 1.14 5.98 20.00
N HIS A 137 1.71 6.17 21.19
CA HIS A 137 3.06 5.69 21.53
C HIS A 137 3.19 4.17 21.36
N ASP A 138 2.16 3.41 21.75
CA ASP A 138 2.17 1.95 21.66
C ASP A 138 1.98 1.43 20.23
N LEU A 139 1.32 2.21 19.37
CA LEU A 139 1.08 1.83 17.98
C LEU A 139 2.20 2.24 17.03
N VAL A 140 2.88 3.38 17.26
CA VAL A 140 3.83 3.96 16.30
C VAL A 140 4.96 3.01 15.89
N LEU A 141 5.48 2.21 16.82
CA LEU A 141 6.53 1.24 16.54
C LEU A 141 6.02 -0.01 15.81
N LYS A 142 4.71 -0.26 15.86
CA LYS A 142 4.04 -1.39 15.22
C LYS A 142 3.54 -1.05 13.81
N MET A 143 3.49 0.25 13.48
CA MET A 143 3.07 0.73 12.16
C MET A 143 4.12 0.42 11.09
N ARG A 144 3.68 -0.17 9.99
CA ARG A 144 4.54 -0.43 8.82
C ARG A 144 4.09 0.44 7.65
N PRO A 145 4.95 1.32 7.10
CA PRO A 145 4.59 2.09 5.92
C PRO A 145 4.47 1.16 4.71
N TYR A 146 3.41 1.35 3.92
CA TYR A 146 3.16 0.61 2.68
C TYR A 146 2.67 1.56 1.59
N ILE A 147 3.09 1.30 0.35
CA ILE A 147 2.73 2.12 -0.82
C ILE A 147 1.86 1.27 -1.75
N PHE A 148 0.64 1.76 -2.01
CA PHE A 148 -0.27 1.20 -2.99
C PHE A 148 -0.21 1.99 -4.29
N THR A 149 -0.35 1.29 -5.41
CA THR A 149 -0.38 1.88 -6.75
C THR A 149 -1.82 2.22 -7.18
N PRO A 150 -2.01 3.17 -8.12
CA PRO A 150 -3.33 3.50 -8.63
C PRO A 150 -4.09 2.28 -9.15
N GLY A 151 -5.34 2.11 -8.70
CA GLY A 151 -6.19 0.99 -9.06
C GLY A 151 -6.05 -0.26 -8.16
N ASP A 152 -5.14 -0.24 -7.18
CA ASP A 152 -4.96 -1.36 -6.26
C ASP A 152 -6.17 -1.55 -5.36
N LEU A 153 -6.64 -2.80 -5.27
CA LEU A 153 -7.65 -3.20 -4.31
C LEU A 153 -6.97 -3.56 -2.99
N ILE A 154 -7.11 -2.69 -1.99
CA ILE A 154 -6.48 -2.82 -0.68
C ILE A 154 -7.26 -3.78 0.22
N CYS A 155 -8.59 -3.72 0.14
CA CYS A 155 -9.48 -4.62 0.86
C CYS A 155 -10.51 -5.15 -0.12
N ARG A 156 -10.80 -6.45 -0.02
CA ARG A 156 -11.92 -7.06 -0.73
C ARG A 156 -13.02 -7.49 0.25
N LYS A 157 -14.26 -7.16 -0.07
CA LYS A 157 -15.43 -7.55 0.73
C LYS A 157 -15.45 -9.07 0.92
N GLY A 158 -15.60 -9.49 2.18
CA GLY A 158 -15.66 -10.91 2.56
C GLY A 158 -14.32 -11.58 2.82
N GLU A 159 -13.18 -10.94 2.51
CA GLU A 159 -11.86 -11.44 2.90
C GLU A 159 -11.62 -11.29 4.41
N VAL A 160 -10.72 -12.11 4.96
CA VAL A 160 -10.36 -12.07 6.37
C VAL A 160 -9.66 -10.76 6.70
N ALA A 161 -10.14 -10.03 7.71
CA ALA A 161 -9.54 -8.78 8.14
C ALA A 161 -8.33 -9.04 9.04
N ARG A 162 -7.13 -8.92 8.46
CA ARG A 162 -5.87 -9.15 9.18
C ARG A 162 -5.23 -7.88 9.71
N GLU A 163 -5.58 -6.74 9.13
CA GLU A 163 -4.85 -5.48 9.30
C GLU A 163 -5.78 -4.27 9.31
N MET A 164 -5.38 -3.20 9.97
CA MET A 164 -6.00 -1.88 9.92
C MET A 164 -5.08 -0.95 9.13
N PHE A 165 -5.66 0.06 8.49
CA PHE A 165 -4.92 1.01 7.67
C PHE A 165 -5.20 2.45 8.11
N ILE A 166 -4.16 3.26 8.16
CA ILE A 166 -4.22 4.70 8.38
C ILE A 166 -3.66 5.39 7.14
N ILE A 167 -4.41 6.35 6.59
CA ILE A 167 -4.05 7.06 5.36
C ILE A 167 -3.08 8.18 5.67
N ALA A 168 -1.83 7.99 5.26
CA ALA A 168 -0.79 9.00 5.41
C ALA A 168 -0.84 10.03 4.28
N ASP A 169 -1.02 9.56 3.04
CA ASP A 169 -1.15 10.38 1.85
C ASP A 169 -1.94 9.65 0.75
N GLY A 170 -2.56 10.41 -0.13
CA GLY A 170 -3.37 9.88 -1.23
C GLY A 170 -4.86 9.75 -0.91
N VAL A 171 -5.59 9.21 -1.89
CA VAL A 171 -7.06 9.16 -1.88
C VAL A 171 -7.54 7.76 -2.22
N LEU A 172 -8.46 7.25 -1.40
CA LEU A 172 -9.06 5.93 -1.54
C LEU A 172 -10.57 6.04 -1.75
N GLU A 173 -11.13 5.03 -2.42
CA GLU A 173 -12.56 4.89 -2.64
C GLU A 173 -13.05 3.60 -1.99
N VAL A 174 -14.07 3.72 -1.14
CA VAL A 174 -14.83 2.59 -0.63
C VAL A 174 -15.90 2.25 -1.65
N ILE A 175 -15.83 1.04 -2.20
CA ILE A 175 -16.69 0.55 -3.26
C ILE A 175 -17.73 -0.40 -2.64
N GLY A 176 -18.99 -0.11 -2.91
CA GLY A 176 -20.14 -0.90 -2.49
C GLY A 176 -20.51 -1.99 -3.48
N LYS A 177 -21.66 -2.63 -3.24
CA LYS A 177 -22.25 -3.56 -4.20
C LYS A 177 -22.48 -2.83 -5.54
N ALA A 178 -22.31 -3.56 -6.66
CA ALA A 178 -22.43 -3.04 -8.02
C ALA A 178 -21.38 -1.99 -8.47
N GLY A 179 -20.24 -1.88 -7.78
CA GLY A 179 -19.13 -1.03 -8.22
C GLY A 179 -19.31 0.47 -7.95
N ILE A 180 -20.32 0.84 -7.15
CA ILE A 180 -20.64 2.23 -6.81
C ILE A 180 -19.70 2.71 -5.70
N VAL A 181 -19.19 3.94 -5.82
CA VAL A 181 -18.37 4.57 -4.77
C VAL A 181 -19.29 5.04 -3.65
N LEU A 182 -19.16 4.43 -2.46
CA LEU A 182 -19.93 4.77 -1.26
C LEU A 182 -19.35 5.97 -0.54
N LYS A 183 -18.02 6.02 -0.42
CA LYS A 183 -17.30 7.07 0.30
C LYS A 183 -15.88 7.21 -0.26
N ARG A 184 -15.37 8.43 -0.25
CA ARG A 184 -13.97 8.75 -0.52
C ARG A 184 -13.26 8.97 0.83
N LEU A 185 -12.07 8.40 0.98
CA LEU A 185 -11.22 8.55 2.16
C LEU A 185 -9.95 9.30 1.73
N GLU A 186 -9.50 10.22 2.56
CA GLU A 186 -8.36 11.10 2.28
C GLU A 186 -7.28 10.97 3.37
N ALA A 187 -6.18 11.70 3.22
CA ALA A 187 -5.10 11.71 4.23
C ALA A 187 -5.64 12.13 5.61
N GLY A 188 -5.30 11.36 6.64
CA GLY A 188 -5.86 11.51 7.99
C GLY A 188 -7.07 10.61 8.27
N ASP A 189 -7.69 9.99 7.26
CA ASP A 189 -8.68 8.96 7.52
C ASP A 189 -8.03 7.62 7.90
N PHE A 190 -8.82 6.75 8.51
CA PHE A 190 -8.44 5.36 8.79
C PHE A 190 -9.57 4.41 8.38
N PHE A 191 -9.24 3.16 8.09
CA PHE A 191 -10.23 2.12 7.76
C PHE A 191 -9.74 0.71 8.10
N GLY A 192 -10.69 -0.24 8.07
CA GLY A 192 -10.43 -1.66 8.32
C GLY A 192 -10.68 -2.09 9.76
N GLU A 193 -11.11 -1.17 10.63
CA GLU A 193 -11.43 -1.35 12.04
C GLU A 193 -12.59 -2.34 12.27
N ILE A 194 -13.63 -2.28 11.42
CA ILE A 194 -14.85 -3.08 11.60
C ILE A 194 -14.55 -4.58 11.52
N GLY A 195 -13.68 -4.97 10.59
CA GLY A 195 -13.32 -6.38 10.40
C GLY A 195 -12.52 -6.91 11.59
N ILE A 196 -11.62 -6.11 12.15
CA ILE A 196 -10.80 -6.48 13.31
C ILE A 196 -11.67 -6.65 14.56
N LEU A 197 -12.56 -5.70 14.83
CA LEU A 197 -13.42 -5.69 16.01
C LEU A 197 -14.58 -6.70 15.95
N CYS A 198 -14.75 -7.42 14.83
CA CYS A 198 -15.77 -8.46 14.66
C CYS A 198 -17.23 -8.00 14.95
N ILE A 199 -17.53 -6.71 14.81
CA ILE A 199 -18.80 -6.08 15.27
C ILE A 199 -20.04 -6.70 14.60
N ASN A 200 -19.92 -7.15 13.35
CA ASN A 200 -21.05 -7.64 12.55
C ASN A 200 -21.47 -9.09 12.84
N GLY A 201 -20.84 -9.80 13.79
CA GLY A 201 -21.04 -11.25 13.97
C GLY A 201 -20.59 -12.10 12.77
N GLY A 202 -20.18 -11.47 11.65
CA GLY A 202 -19.78 -12.11 10.40
C GLY A 202 -18.35 -12.68 10.38
N GLY A 203 -17.73 -12.85 11.55
CA GLY A 203 -16.42 -13.49 11.76
C GLY A 203 -15.29 -12.83 10.99
N ASN A 204 -14.58 -11.88 11.63
CA ASN A 204 -13.32 -11.28 11.15
C ASN A 204 -13.23 -11.05 9.62
N LYS A 205 -14.23 -10.41 9.00
CA LYS A 205 -14.32 -10.19 7.55
C LYS A 205 -14.40 -8.71 7.18
N ARG A 206 -13.83 -8.36 6.04
CA ARG A 206 -13.95 -7.04 5.42
C ARG A 206 -15.39 -6.78 4.95
N THR A 207 -15.88 -5.58 5.20
CA THR A 207 -17.28 -5.19 4.95
C THR A 207 -17.51 -4.58 3.56
N ALA A 208 -16.48 -3.97 2.98
CA ALA A 208 -16.53 -3.30 1.69
C ALA A 208 -15.22 -3.49 0.92
N ASP A 209 -15.28 -3.25 -0.38
CA ASP A 209 -14.12 -3.15 -1.24
C ASP A 209 -13.48 -1.76 -1.05
N VAL A 210 -12.15 -1.68 -1.00
CA VAL A 210 -11.44 -0.40 -0.90
C VAL A 210 -10.36 -0.36 -1.96
N ARG A 211 -10.37 0.68 -2.79
CA ARG A 211 -9.44 0.85 -3.92
C ARG A 211 -8.68 2.16 -3.83
N ALA A 212 -7.39 2.13 -4.18
CA ALA A 212 -6.59 3.33 -4.36
C ALA A 212 -6.90 4.04 -5.68
N VAL A 213 -7.19 5.34 -5.62
CA VAL A 213 -7.43 6.16 -6.84
C VAL A 213 -6.11 6.54 -7.50
N GLY A 214 -5.15 6.99 -6.68
CA GLY A 214 -3.80 7.34 -7.07
C GLY A 214 -2.76 6.51 -6.33
N TYR A 215 -1.53 7.01 -6.27
CA TYR A 215 -0.57 6.50 -5.31
C TYR A 215 -1.06 6.84 -3.91
N ALA A 216 -1.06 5.84 -3.03
CA ALA A 216 -1.51 6.01 -1.65
C ALA A 216 -0.47 5.44 -0.70
N GLU A 217 -0.15 6.22 0.32
CA GLU A 217 0.75 5.86 1.41
C GLU A 217 -0.09 5.52 2.63
N LEU A 218 0.04 4.28 3.10
CA LEU A 218 -0.71 3.76 4.24
C LEU A 218 0.25 3.32 5.33
N PHE A 219 -0.15 3.51 6.58
CA PHE A 219 0.42 2.75 7.70
C PHE A 219 -0.44 1.52 7.94
N VAL A 220 0.20 0.35 7.92
CA VAL A 220 -0.42 -0.94 8.14
C VAL A 220 -0.16 -1.38 9.57
N LEU A 221 -1.23 -1.68 10.29
CA LEU A 221 -1.20 -2.23 11.65
C LEU A 221 -1.81 -3.63 11.64
N SER A 222 -1.16 -4.60 12.27
CA SER A 222 -1.71 -5.95 12.35
C SER A 222 -2.87 -6.01 13.33
N ARG A 223 -3.78 -6.98 13.13
CA ARG A 223 -4.89 -7.25 14.05
C ARG A 223 -4.40 -7.52 15.47
N GLU A 224 -3.33 -8.28 15.62
CA GLU A 224 -2.77 -8.65 16.92
C GLU A 224 -2.24 -7.41 17.66
N ASP A 225 -1.50 -6.56 16.94
CA ASP A 225 -0.95 -5.32 17.47
C ASP A 225 -2.03 -4.34 17.92
N VAL A 226 -3.09 -4.20 17.11
CA VAL A 226 -4.24 -3.35 17.43
C VAL A 226 -4.97 -3.89 18.65
N LEU A 227 -5.34 -5.17 18.66
CA LEU A 227 -6.09 -5.76 19.78
C LEU A 227 -5.30 -5.72 21.09
N SER A 228 -3.98 -5.93 21.03
CA SER A 228 -3.11 -5.75 22.20
C SER A 228 -3.15 -4.31 22.71
N ALA A 229 -3.00 -3.31 21.82
CA ALA A 229 -3.05 -1.91 22.24
C ALA A 229 -4.43 -1.50 22.78
N LEU A 230 -5.52 -2.06 22.24
CA LEU A 230 -6.88 -1.80 22.73
C LEU A 230 -7.17 -2.46 24.09
N ALA A 231 -6.46 -3.53 24.44
CA ALA A 231 -6.56 -4.14 25.77
C ALA A 231 -5.97 -3.21 26.85
N ASP A 232 -4.89 -2.50 26.53
CA ASP A 232 -4.21 -1.56 27.44
C ASP A 232 -4.91 -0.19 27.51
N HIS A 233 -5.64 0.20 26.45
CA HIS A 233 -6.33 1.48 26.32
C HIS A 233 -7.84 1.29 26.02
N PRO A 234 -8.67 1.05 27.06
CA PRO A 234 -10.11 0.79 26.87
C PRO A 234 -10.89 2.02 26.37
N ASP A 235 -10.40 3.23 26.63
CA ASP A 235 -10.90 4.47 26.08
C ASP A 235 -10.84 4.48 24.56
N ALA A 236 -9.68 4.12 23.99
CA ALA A 236 -9.52 4.00 22.54
C ALA A 236 -10.44 2.92 21.96
N HIS A 237 -10.61 1.78 22.66
CA HIS A 237 -11.53 0.73 22.23
C HIS A 237 -12.97 1.23 22.07
N THR A 238 -13.47 2.03 23.02
CA THR A 238 -14.84 2.58 22.95
C THR A 238 -15.03 3.54 21.76
N ILE A 239 -14.09 4.45 21.55
CA ILE A 239 -14.13 5.43 20.45
C ILE A 239 -14.10 4.72 19.09
N ILE A 240 -13.20 3.75 18.92
CA ILE A 240 -13.07 3.01 17.67
C ILE A 240 -14.31 2.18 17.40
N MET A 241 -14.88 1.56 18.44
CA MET A 241 -16.11 0.80 18.35
C MET A 241 -17.29 1.71 17.95
N GLU A 242 -17.41 2.90 18.52
CA GLU A 242 -18.44 3.88 18.15
C GLU A 242 -18.32 4.27 16.68
N HIS A 243 -17.14 4.70 16.22
CA HIS A 243 -16.92 5.01 14.80
C HIS A 243 -17.22 3.85 13.87
N ALA A 244 -16.84 2.63 14.26
CA ALA A 244 -17.08 1.44 13.48
C ALA A 244 -18.59 1.13 13.35
N THR A 245 -19.36 1.29 14.44
CA THR A 245 -20.82 1.12 14.40
C THR A 245 -21.52 2.20 13.58
N GLN A 246 -21.09 3.46 13.68
CA GLN A 246 -21.64 4.56 12.89
C GLN A 246 -21.41 4.32 11.40
N ARG A 247 -20.19 3.97 10.98
CA ARG A 247 -19.84 3.65 9.58
C ARG A 247 -20.63 2.45 9.06
N LEU A 248 -20.90 1.46 9.91
CA LEU A 248 -21.75 0.33 9.56
C LEU A 248 -23.20 0.74 9.30
N MET A 249 -23.78 1.60 10.12
CA MET A 249 -25.13 2.12 9.91
C MET A 249 -25.21 3.00 8.65
N GLU A 250 -24.23 3.86 8.42
CA GLU A 250 -24.13 4.69 7.21
C GLU A 250 -24.01 3.85 5.94
N SER A 251 -23.21 2.79 5.96
CA SER A 251 -23.06 1.91 4.79
C SER A 251 -24.34 1.13 4.49
N LYS A 252 -25.03 0.61 5.51
CA LYS A 252 -26.32 -0.08 5.35
C LYS A 252 -27.39 0.86 4.79
N SER A 253 -27.56 2.04 5.39
CA SER A 253 -28.56 3.01 4.92
C SER A 253 -28.31 3.48 3.48
N ARG A 254 -27.05 3.65 3.06
CA ARG A 254 -26.70 3.97 1.67
C ARG A 254 -26.95 2.79 0.71
N GLU A 255 -26.71 1.55 1.16
CA GLU A 255 -27.07 0.35 0.38
C GLU A 255 -28.60 0.25 0.21
N ASP A 256 -29.37 0.47 1.28
CA ASP A 256 -30.84 0.37 1.30
C ASP A 256 -31.52 1.51 0.53
N ALA A 257 -30.97 2.74 0.57
CA ALA A 257 -31.47 3.87 -0.21
C ALA A 257 -31.27 3.67 -1.71
N GLN A 258 -30.22 2.95 -2.12
CA GLN A 258 -29.88 2.74 -3.53
C GLN A 258 -30.62 1.54 -4.14
N PHE A 259 -30.95 0.54 -3.32
CA PHE A 259 -31.86 -0.55 -3.66
C PHE A 259 -33.07 -0.47 -2.73
N PRO A 260 -34.05 0.42 -2.99
CA PRO A 260 -35.30 0.33 -2.27
C PRO A 260 -35.80 -1.10 -2.48
N GLN A 261 -35.88 -1.89 -1.40
CA GLN A 261 -36.72 -3.05 -1.38
C GLN A 261 -38.08 -2.52 -1.85
N LYS A 262 -38.42 -2.76 -3.12
CA LYS A 262 -39.83 -2.77 -3.49
C LYS A 262 -40.41 -3.77 -2.52
N SER A 263 -41.17 -3.25 -1.55
CA SER A 263 -41.96 -4.06 -0.67
C SER A 263 -42.57 -5.13 -1.55
N VAL A 264 -42.36 -6.39 -1.19
CA VAL A 264 -43.25 -7.44 -1.66
C VAL A 264 -44.58 -7.06 -1.04
N GLN A 265 -45.27 -6.13 -1.70
CA GLN A 265 -46.63 -5.76 -1.38
C GLN A 265 -47.36 -7.06 -1.63
N SER A 266 -47.87 -7.65 -0.56
CA SER A 266 -48.79 -8.77 -0.55
C SER A 266 -49.74 -8.62 -1.74
N CYS A 267 -49.42 -9.29 -2.84
CA CYS A 267 -50.29 -9.34 -4.00
C CYS A 267 -51.34 -10.35 -3.59
N THR A 268 -52.42 -9.85 -2.99
CA THR A 268 -53.60 -10.65 -2.71
C THR A 268 -54.12 -11.12 -4.06
N PHE A 269 -54.04 -12.42 -4.28
CA PHE A 269 -54.39 -13.06 -5.54
C PHE A 269 -55.92 -12.99 -5.69
N THR A 270 -56.44 -12.08 -6.52
CA THR A 270 -57.83 -12.20 -7.01
C THR A 270 -57.81 -13.03 -8.29
N TYR A 271 -58.33 -14.26 -8.18
CA TYR A 271 -58.47 -15.19 -9.28
C TYR A 271 -59.65 -14.75 -10.15
N GLU A 272 -59.40 -14.05 -11.25
CA GLU A 272 -60.39 -13.88 -12.32
C GLU A 272 -60.24 -15.02 -13.33
N SER A 273 -61.13 -15.99 -13.21
CA SER A 273 -61.34 -17.03 -14.22
C SER A 273 -61.90 -16.38 -15.48
N ASN A 274 -61.09 -16.19 -16.52
CA ASN A 274 -61.46 -16.38 -17.94
C ASN A 274 -60.41 -15.82 -18.91
N SER A 275 -59.35 -16.59 -19.19
CA SER A 275 -58.80 -16.69 -20.55
C SER A 275 -57.74 -17.79 -20.62
N SER A 276 -58.12 -18.94 -21.17
CA SER A 276 -57.25 -20.06 -21.45
C SER A 276 -56.67 -19.91 -22.87
N TYR A 277 -55.36 -19.73 -22.98
CA TYR A 277 -54.64 -19.92 -24.25
C TYR A 277 -53.66 -21.10 -24.09
N ILE A 278 -53.86 -22.11 -24.93
CA ILE A 278 -53.07 -23.34 -25.01
C ILE A 278 -51.96 -23.13 -26.05
N VAL A 279 -50.70 -23.37 -25.67
CA VAL A 279 -49.54 -23.36 -26.60
C VAL A 279 -49.00 -24.80 -26.71
N PRO A 280 -48.61 -25.29 -27.91
CA PRO A 280 -48.29 -26.71 -28.09
C PRO A 280 -46.98 -27.13 -27.41
N ASN A 281 -47.04 -28.29 -26.75
CA ASN A 281 -45.95 -28.98 -26.06
C ASN A 281 -44.76 -29.33 -26.96
N ARG A 282 -43.53 -28.98 -26.54
CA ARG A 282 -42.30 -29.66 -27.00
C ARG A 282 -41.42 -30.27 -25.90
N CYS A 283 -41.72 -30.02 -24.63
CA CYS A 283 -41.13 -30.74 -23.49
C CYS A 283 -42.26 -30.95 -22.48
N GLY A 284 -42.64 -32.18 -22.17
CA GLY A 284 -43.83 -32.52 -21.38
C GLY A 284 -43.81 -32.06 -19.92
N LEU A 285 -43.91 -30.75 -19.69
CA LEU A 285 -44.06 -30.08 -18.40
C LEU A 285 -45.15 -29.01 -18.51
N ASP A 286 -46.15 -29.08 -17.63
CA ASP A 286 -47.24 -28.10 -17.54
C ASP A 286 -46.69 -26.73 -17.07
N MET A 287 -46.45 -25.82 -18.02
CA MET A 287 -45.96 -24.47 -17.76
C MET A 287 -47.09 -23.43 -17.75
N LEU A 288 -47.15 -22.61 -16.68
CA LEU A 288 -47.93 -21.38 -16.64
C LEU A 288 -47.02 -20.20 -17.00
N LYS A 289 -47.35 -19.46 -18.07
CA LYS A 289 -46.70 -18.17 -18.38
C LYS A 289 -47.56 -17.03 -17.83
N LEU A 290 -47.02 -16.28 -16.86
CA LEU A 290 -47.54 -14.98 -16.45
C LEU A 290 -46.78 -13.90 -17.22
N LYS A 291 -47.51 -13.04 -17.95
CA LYS A 291 -46.95 -11.91 -18.68
C LYS A 291 -46.87 -10.70 -17.75
N TYR A 292 -45.66 -10.20 -17.51
CA TYR A 292 -45.46 -8.95 -16.78
C TYR A 292 -45.07 -7.83 -17.75
N THR A 293 -45.92 -6.83 -17.89
CA THR A 293 -45.61 -5.59 -18.61
C THR A 293 -45.04 -4.57 -17.62
N LEU A 294 -43.73 -4.32 -17.66
CA LEU A 294 -43.10 -3.20 -16.97
C LEU A 294 -43.23 -1.92 -17.83
N PRO A 295 -43.30 -0.71 -17.22
CA PRO A 295 -43.53 0.55 -17.93
C PRO A 295 -42.33 1.04 -18.78
N ARG A 296 -41.24 0.27 -18.86
CA ARG A 296 -40.15 0.46 -19.83
C ARG A 296 -39.85 -0.90 -20.47
N ALA A 297 -39.98 -0.94 -21.78
CA ALA A 297 -40.15 -2.14 -22.60
C ALA A 297 -38.99 -3.15 -22.50
N THR A 298 -39.18 -4.15 -21.65
CA THR A 298 -38.65 -5.52 -21.81
C THR A 298 -39.67 -6.48 -21.20
N ASP A 299 -40.21 -7.39 -22.01
CA ASP A 299 -41.12 -8.43 -21.54
C ASP A 299 -40.29 -9.48 -20.78
N ILE A 300 -40.50 -9.58 -19.47
CA ILE A 300 -39.79 -10.54 -18.63
C ILE A 300 -40.75 -11.66 -18.25
N TYR A 301 -40.35 -12.91 -18.50
CA TYR A 301 -41.14 -14.09 -18.13
C TYR A 301 -40.55 -14.77 -16.89
N CYS A 302 -41.40 -14.98 -15.87
CA CYS A 302 -41.11 -15.86 -14.75
C CYS A 302 -41.67 -17.25 -15.06
N VAL A 303 -40.82 -18.27 -14.96
CA VAL A 303 -41.23 -19.67 -15.05
C VAL A 303 -41.34 -20.23 -13.64
N PHE A 304 -42.53 -20.73 -13.30
CA PHE A 304 -42.80 -21.42 -12.03
C PHE A 304 -42.98 -22.91 -12.26
N ASP A 305 -42.43 -23.73 -11.37
CA ASP A 305 -42.81 -25.13 -11.25
C ASP A 305 -44.13 -25.23 -10.46
N ARG A 306 -45.13 -25.88 -11.06
CA ARG A 306 -46.49 -26.00 -10.52
C ARG A 306 -46.55 -26.83 -9.23
N LYS A 307 -45.54 -27.64 -8.91
CA LYS A 307 -45.56 -28.50 -7.71
C LYS A 307 -44.84 -27.91 -6.50
N THR A 308 -43.83 -27.09 -6.68
CA THR A 308 -42.96 -26.62 -5.59
C THR A 308 -43.14 -25.14 -5.22
N GLN A 309 -43.81 -24.34 -6.06
CA GLN A 309 -43.85 -22.87 -5.91
C GLN A 309 -42.48 -22.19 -5.79
N GLU A 310 -41.38 -22.88 -6.14
CA GLU A 310 -40.05 -22.30 -6.18
C GLU A 310 -39.77 -21.62 -7.51
N GLN A 311 -39.05 -20.51 -7.44
CA GLN A 311 -38.73 -19.65 -8.57
C GLN A 311 -37.55 -20.25 -9.36
N MET A 312 -37.80 -20.75 -10.57
CA MET A 312 -36.80 -21.53 -11.32
C MET A 312 -35.79 -20.66 -12.08
N ALA A 313 -36.25 -19.62 -12.80
CA ALA A 313 -35.35 -18.72 -13.55
C ALA A 313 -36.06 -17.45 -14.06
N TRP A 314 -35.28 -16.41 -14.35
CA TRP A 314 -35.66 -15.26 -15.16
C TRP A 314 -35.23 -15.49 -16.61
N CYS A 315 -36.16 -15.50 -17.56
CA CYS A 315 -35.84 -15.45 -18.99
C CYS A 315 -36.14 -14.06 -19.54
N THR A 316 -35.11 -13.41 -20.06
CA THR A 316 -35.20 -12.19 -20.86
C THR A 316 -35.28 -12.59 -22.34
N VAL A 317 -36.16 -11.96 -23.11
CA VAL A 317 -36.09 -11.95 -24.58
C VAL A 317 -35.43 -10.65 -25.00
#